data_AF-A0A1Y4DQ50-F1
#
_entry.id   AF-A0A1Y4DQ50-F1
#
_cell.length_a   1.000
_cell.length_b   1.000
_cell.length_c   1.000
_cell.angle_alpha   90.00
_cell.angle_beta   90.00
_cell.angle_gamma   90.00
#
_symmetry.space_group_name_H-M   'P 1'
#
loop_
_entity.id
_entity.type
_entity.pdbx_description
1 polymer ?
#
loop_
_entity_poly.entity_id
_entity_poly.type
_entity_poly.pdbx_seq_one_letter_code
_entity_poly.pdbx_strand_id
1 'polypeptide(L)' 'MARREENPVAEKDDTARLAAYDEFAASVRDELAATVARMDELAAAGKVKTATYRQLFAARVTLKEIDARLRERGL' A
#
# COMPACT_ATOMS: atom_id res chain seq x y z
N MET A 1 31.69 -17.15 -29.68
CA MET A 1 30.32 -17.64 -29.40
C MET A 1 30.26 -18.14 -27.95
N ALA A 2 30.25 -17.22 -26.98
CA ALA A 2 30.01 -17.59 -25.58
C ALA A 2 28.49 -17.52 -25.37
N ARG A 3 27.84 -18.68 -25.20
CA ARG A 3 26.45 -18.72 -24.73
C ARG A 3 26.44 -18.02 -23.37
N ARG A 4 25.77 -16.88 -23.26
CA ARG A 4 25.28 -16.41 -21.96
C ARG A 4 24.38 -17.52 -21.47
N GLU A 5 24.80 -18.22 -20.43
CA GLU A 5 23.87 -18.94 -19.58
C GLU A 5 22.95 -17.85 -19.00
N GLU A 6 21.74 -17.74 -19.55
CA GLU A 6 20.64 -17.11 -18.84
C GLU A 6 20.51 -17.85 -17.51
N ASN A 7 20.75 -17.14 -16.41
CA ASN A 7 20.66 -17.70 -15.08
C ASN A 7 19.18 -17.72 -14.65
N PRO A 8 18.49 -18.87 -14.69
CA PRO A 8 17.05 -18.96 -14.43
C PRO A 8 16.67 -18.69 -12.96
N VAL A 9 17.67 -18.54 -12.08
CA VAL A 9 17.48 -18.23 -10.66
C VAL A 9 17.21 -16.73 -10.45
N ALA A 10 17.83 -15.85 -11.24
CA ALA A 10 17.66 -14.40 -11.10
C ALA A 10 16.25 -13.94 -11.54
N GLU A 11 15.72 -14.53 -12.61
CA GLU A 11 14.40 -14.17 -13.15
C GLU A 11 13.25 -14.62 -12.24
N LYS A 12 13.41 -15.76 -11.56
CA LYS A 12 12.47 -16.22 -10.52
C LYS A 12 12.48 -15.32 -9.29
N ASP A 13 13.64 -14.82 -8.91
CA ASP A 13 13.79 -13.89 -7.78
C ASP A 13 13.20 -12.51 -8.11
N ASP A 14 13.39 -12.03 -9.34
CA ASP A 14 12.77 -10.79 -9.83
C ASP A 14 11.24 -10.90 -9.88
N THR A 15 10.70 -12.05 -10.31
CA THR A 15 9.25 -12.30 -10.35
C THR A 15 8.66 -12.36 -8.93
N ALA A 16 9.33 -13.07 -8.01
CA ALA A 16 8.90 -13.15 -6.61
C ALA A 16 8.97 -11.78 -5.92
N ARG A 17 10.01 -11.00 -6.20
CA ARG A 17 10.15 -9.62 -5.70
C ARG A 17 9.03 -8.73 -6.23
N LEU A 18 8.67 -8.83 -7.51
CA LEU A 18 7.57 -8.05 -8.08
C LEU A 18 6.23 -8.43 -7.43
N ALA A 19 5.94 -9.72 -7.29
CA ALA A 19 4.72 -10.19 -6.63
C ALA A 19 4.61 -9.69 -5.18
N ALA A 20 5.73 -9.61 -4.44
CA ALA A 20 5.75 -9.04 -3.11
C ALA A 20 5.43 -7.53 -3.10
N TYR A 21 5.83 -6.78 -4.13
CA TYR A 21 5.45 -5.38 -4.27
C TYR A 21 3.98 -5.20 -4.67
N ASP A 22 3.42 -6.10 -5.48
CA ASP A 22 1.99 -6.11 -5.79
C ASP A 22 1.15 -6.39 -4.54
N GLU A 23 1.57 -7.39 -3.74
CA GLU A 23 0.93 -7.69 -2.45
C GLU A 23 1.05 -6.53 -1.48
N PHE A 24 2.21 -5.87 -1.42
CA PHE A 24 2.38 -4.65 -0.64
C PHE A 24 1.40 -3.56 -1.10
N ALA A 25 1.27 -3.32 -2.41
CA ALA A 25 0.34 -2.33 -2.93
C ALA A 25 -1.12 -2.64 -2.58
N ALA A 26 -1.51 -3.92 -2.64
CA ALA A 26 -2.82 -4.37 -2.19
C ALA A 26 -3.03 -4.10 -0.69
N SER A 27 -2.06 -4.47 0.15
CA SER A 27 -2.15 -4.25 1.61
C SER A 27 -2.29 -2.78 2.00
N VAL A 28 -1.57 -1.87 1.32
CA VAL A 28 -1.67 -0.41 1.55
C VAL A 28 -3.08 0.09 1.23
N ARG A 29 -3.70 -0.42 0.17
CA ARG A 29 -5.06 -0.06 -0.23
C ARG A 29 -6.09 -0.60 0.76
N ASP A 30 -5.91 -1.81 1.25
CA ASP A 30 -6.77 -2.42 2.27
C ASP A 30 -6.67 -1.65 3.60
N GLU A 31 -5.46 -1.29 4.02
CA GLU A 31 -5.25 -0.47 5.23
C GLU A 31 -5.88 0.93 5.09
N LEU A 32 -5.76 1.54 3.90
CA LEU A 32 -6.41 2.81 3.60
C LEU A 32 -7.94 2.69 3.69
N ALA A 33 -8.52 1.64 3.11
CA ALA A 33 -9.95 1.38 3.16
C ALA A 33 -10.44 1.17 4.60
N ALA A 34 -9.73 0.36 5.38
CA ALA A 34 -10.03 0.13 6.79
C ALA A 34 -9.94 1.42 7.63
N THR A 35 -8.92 2.25 7.37
CA THR A 35 -8.74 3.53 8.04
C THR A 35 -9.90 4.48 7.74
N VAL A 36 -10.33 4.56 6.47
CA VAL A 36 -11.48 5.38 6.05
C VAL A 36 -12.76 4.89 6.73
N ALA A 37 -13.04 3.59 6.70
CA ALA A 37 -14.21 3.02 7.35
C ALA A 37 -14.24 3.35 8.86
N ARG A 38 -13.10 3.23 9.54
CA ARG A 38 -12.99 3.56 10.96
C ARG A 38 -13.20 5.05 11.24
N MET A 39 -12.74 5.93 10.34
CA MET A 39 -13.02 7.35 10.42
C MET A 39 -14.50 7.67 10.22
N ASP A 40 -15.16 6.99 9.28
CA ASP A 40 -16.59 7.17 8.99
C ASP A 40 -17.45 6.74 10.19
N GLU A 41 -17.11 5.64 10.86
CA GLU A 41 -17.74 5.22 12.13
C GLU A 41 -17.62 6.30 13.21
N LEU A 42 -16.41 6.87 13.38
CA LEU A 42 -16.18 7.94 14.34
C LEU A 42 -16.94 9.22 13.95
N ALA A 43 -17.04 9.52 12.66
CA ALA A 43 -17.77 10.67 12.16
C ALA A 43 -19.28 10.53 12.41
N ALA A 44 -19.85 9.35 12.13
CA ALA A 44 -21.24 9.02 12.43
C ALA A 44 -21.55 9.12 13.93
N ALA A 45 -20.58 8.81 14.79
CA ALA A 45 -20.67 8.97 16.24
C ALA A 45 -20.36 10.41 16.74
N GLY A 46 -20.12 11.38 15.86
CA GLY A 46 -19.78 12.77 16.22
C GLY A 46 -18.38 12.97 16.80
N LYS A 47 -17.49 11.97 16.72
CA LYS A 47 -16.16 11.94 17.35
C LYS A 47 -15.03 12.50 16.48
N VAL A 48 -15.33 13.41 15.55
CA VAL A 48 -14.37 13.97 14.57
C VAL A 48 -13.28 14.86 15.16
N LYS A 49 -13.46 15.38 16.39
CA LYS A 49 -12.46 16.25 17.05
C LYS A 49 -11.51 15.48 18.00
N THR A 50 -11.68 14.17 18.10
CA THR A 50 -10.89 13.34 19.03
C THR A 50 -9.43 13.22 18.58
N ALA A 51 -8.54 12.89 19.53
CA ALA A 51 -7.14 12.58 19.21
C ALA A 51 -7.05 11.39 18.23
N THR A 52 -7.86 10.35 18.46
CA THR A 52 -7.96 9.16 17.61
C THR A 52 -8.34 9.51 16.17
N TYR A 53 -9.36 10.35 15.97
CA TYR A 53 -9.75 10.76 14.61
C TYR A 53 -8.63 11.52 13.89
N ARG A 54 -7.91 12.39 14.61
CA ARG A 54 -6.75 13.12 14.05
C ARG A 54 -5.59 12.19 13.68
N GLN A 55 -5.33 11.16 14.50
CA GLN A 55 -4.32 10.14 14.22
C GLN A 55 -4.69 9.33 12.98
N LEU A 56 -5.95 8.88 12.87
CA LEU A 56 -6.45 8.17 11.69
C LEU A 56 -6.40 9.05 10.44
N PHE A 57 -6.72 10.34 10.57
CA PHE A 57 -6.61 11.27 9.46
C PHE A 57 -5.16 11.39 8.97
N ALA A 58 -4.19 11.50 9.88
CA ALA A 58 -2.78 11.54 9.52
C ALA A 58 -2.34 10.24 8.81
N ALA A 59 -2.72 9.09 9.35
CA ALA A 59 -2.46 7.78 8.73
C ALA A 59 -3.07 7.70 7.32
N ARG A 60 -4.32 8.14 7.15
CA ARG A 60 -5.00 8.20 5.85
C ARG A 60 -4.24 9.03 4.83
N VAL A 61 -3.69 10.19 5.22
CA VAL A 61 -2.91 11.05 4.32
C VAL A 61 -1.64 10.33 3.88
N THR A 62 -0.90 9.73 4.80
CA THR A 62 0.31 8.96 4.48
C THR A 62 0.00 7.77 3.57
N LEU A 63 -1.06 7.01 3.85
CA LEU A 63 -1.45 5.87 3.03
C LEU A 63 -1.86 6.29 1.60
N LYS A 64 -2.57 7.42 1.46
CA LYS A 64 -2.88 7.98 0.14
C LYS A 64 -1.64 8.40 -0.63
N GLU A 65 -0.66 8.97 0.04
CA GLU A 65 0.60 9.36 -0.60
C GLU A 65 1.40 8.13 -1.06
N ILE A 66 1.44 7.07 -0.25
CA ILE A 66 2.08 5.80 -0.63
C ILE A 66 1.36 5.17 -1.82
N ASP A 67 0.04 5.04 -1.80
CA ASP A 67 -0.74 4.49 -2.92
C ASP A 67 -0.56 5.32 -4.20
N ALA A 68 -0.49 6.66 -4.10
CA ALA A 68 -0.20 7.50 -5.25
C ALA A 68 1.18 7.19 -5.86
N ARG A 69 2.23 7.08 -5.04
CA ARG A 69 3.59 6.75 -5.49
C ARG A 69 3.70 5.33 -6.06
N LEU A 70 2.88 4.39 -5.59
CA LEU A 70 2.79 3.04 -6.15
C LEU A 70 2.14 3.06 -7.54
N ARG A 71 1.02 3.78 -7.69
CA ARG A 71 0.33 3.94 -8.99
C ARG A 71 1.19 4.62 -10.04
N GLU A 72 1.98 5.62 -9.64
CA GLU A 72 2.96 6.28 -10.54
C GLU A 72 3.98 5.29 -11.14
N ARG A 73 4.21 4.15 -10.48
CA ARG A 73 5.11 3.08 -10.90
C ARG A 73 4.38 1.90 -11.55
N GLY A 74 3.06 1.99 -11.72
CA GLY A 74 2.22 0.95 -12.33
C GLY A 74 1.79 -0.17 -11.39
N LEU A 75 1.97 0.01 -10.07
CA LEU A 75 1.55 -0.92 -9.02
C LEU A 75 0.20 -0.52 -8.41
#